data_AF-A0A1M5KDU7-F1
#
_entry.id   AF-A0A1M5KDU7-F1
#
_cell.length_a   1.000
_cell.length_b   1.000
_cell.length_c   1.000
_cell.angle_alpha   90.00
_cell.angle_beta   90.00
_cell.angle_gamma   90.00
#
_symmetry.space_group_name_H-M   'P 1'
#
loop_
_entity.id
_entity.type
_entity.pdbx_description
1 polymer ?
#
loop_
_entity_poly.entity_id
_entity_poly.type
_entity_poly.pdbx_seq_one_letter_code
_entity_poly.pdbx_strand_id
1 'polypeptide(L)'
;MNTIYRTTYYTLYQATSDRCFYIDFGQKVVRISFCQLLAIRHKVLSISIEDHFDSEMNKHGLEVLQLCNKKHLFVLNTLEILDLKELMEQGFLHMGLSATPGVLSA
;
A
#
# COMPACT_ATOMS: atom_id res chain seq x y z
N MET A 1 4.04 19.18 -3.62
CA MET A 1 3.59 17.83 -3.25
C MET A 1 3.02 17.91 -1.86
N ASN A 2 1.80 17.45 -1.65
CA ASN A 2 1.17 17.42 -0.34
C ASN A 2 1.18 15.98 0.18
N THR A 3 1.57 15.78 1.43
CA THR A 3 1.49 14.48 2.08
C THR A 3 0.03 14.16 2.38
N ILE A 4 -0.46 13.01 1.88
CA ILE A 4 -1.79 12.50 2.21
C ILE A 4 -1.75 11.77 3.54
N TYR A 5 -0.85 10.80 3.64
CA TYR A 5 -0.71 9.95 4.82
C TYR A 5 0.69 9.35 4.87
N ARG A 6 1.17 9.08 6.09
CA ARG A 6 2.49 8.50 6.35
C ARG A 6 2.36 7.40 7.40
N THR A 7 2.97 6.26 7.10
CA THR A 7 3.13 5.14 8.01
C THR A 7 4.60 5.04 8.46
N THR A 8 4.98 3.93 9.10
CA THR A 8 6.33 3.75 9.64
C THR A 8 7.35 3.64 8.50
N TYR A 9 7.04 2.86 7.47
CA TYR A 9 7.96 2.59 6.36
C TYR A 9 7.67 3.44 5.12
N TYR A 10 6.42 3.87 4.92
CA TYR A 10 5.99 4.44 3.64
C TYR A 10 5.26 5.77 3.77
N THR A 11 5.25 6.54 2.68
CA THR A 11 4.52 7.82 2.63
C THR A 11 3.79 7.97 1.29
N LEU A 12 2.52 8.37 1.35
CA LEU A 12 1.68 8.68 0.18
C LEU A 12 1.58 10.19 0.01
N TYR A 13 1.88 10.67 -1.21
CA TYR A 13 1.79 12.07 -1.59
C TYR A 13 0.84 12.27 -2.77
N GLN A 14 0.25 13.45 -2.81
CA GLN A 14 -0.48 14.00 -3.95
C GLN A 14 0.34 15.10 -4.62
N ALA A 15 0.42 15.09 -5.95
CA ALA A 15 0.98 16.22 -6.68
C ALA A 15 0.02 17.43 -6.59
N THR A 16 0.58 18.62 -6.39
CA THR A 16 -0.19 19.86 -6.26
C THR A 16 -0.61 20.42 -7.62
N SER A 17 0.17 20.16 -8.67
CA SER A 17 -0.04 20.64 -10.05
C SER A 17 -0.58 19.57 -11.01
N ASP A 18 -0.31 18.30 -10.71
CA ASP A 18 -0.61 17.18 -11.61
C ASP A 18 -1.59 16.20 -10.96
N ARG A 19 -2.42 15.55 -11.79
CA ARG A 19 -3.33 14.46 -11.37
C ARG A 19 -2.57 13.14 -11.18
N CYS A 20 -1.55 13.14 -10.34
CA CYS A 20 -0.68 12.00 -10.05
C CYS A 20 -0.42 11.86 -8.56
N PHE A 21 -0.12 10.64 -8.16
CA PHE A 21 0.26 10.29 -6.79
C PHE A 21 1.71 9.82 -6.77
N TYR A 22 2.34 9.94 -5.61
CA TYR A 22 3.67 9.43 -5.37
C TYR A 22 3.65 8.59 -4.11
N ILE A 23 4.23 7.40 -4.16
CA ILE A 23 4.47 6.58 -2.98
C ILE A 23 5.97 6.55 -2.77
N ASP A 24 6.41 6.96 -1.59
CA ASP A 24 7.76 6.72 -1.12
C ASP A 24 7.81 5.37 -0.41
N PHE A 25 8.57 4.44 -0.99
CA PHE A 25 8.85 3.12 -0.44
C PHE A 25 10.07 3.11 0.50
N GLY A 26 10.56 4.29 0.94
CA GLY A 26 11.74 4.49 1.79
C GLY A 26 13.05 4.47 1.00
N GLN A 27 13.15 3.60 0.02
CA GLN A 27 14.29 3.48 -0.90
C GLN A 27 14.07 4.15 -2.26
N LYS A 28 12.80 4.36 -2.63
CA LYS A 28 12.44 4.95 -3.92
C LYS A 28 11.06 5.59 -3.87
N VAL A 29 10.99 6.81 -4.40
CA VAL A 29 9.72 7.48 -4.69
C VAL A 29 9.24 7.08 -6.09
N VAL A 30 8.04 6.52 -6.17
CA VAL A 30 7.43 6.04 -7.41
C VAL A 30 6.23 6.91 -7.76
N ARG A 31 6.27 7.50 -8.96
CA ARG A 31 5.13 8.21 -9.55
C ARG A 31 4.12 7.22 -10.11
N ILE A 32 2.86 7.37 -9.70
CA ILE A 32 1.75 6.49 -10.12
C ILE A 32 0.51 7.29 -10.50
N SER A 33 -0.26 6.77 -11.46
CA SER A 33 -1.60 7.28 -11.75
C SER A 33 -2.62 6.78 -10.73
N PHE A 34 -3.81 7.38 -10.70
CA PHE A 34 -4.90 6.94 -9.83
C PHE A 34 -5.30 5.47 -10.05
N CYS A 35 -5.42 5.04 -11.32
CA CYS A 35 -5.74 3.64 -11.63
C CYS A 35 -4.66 2.67 -11.17
N GLN A 36 -3.39 3.09 -11.24
CA GLN A 36 -2.30 2.30 -10.69
C GLN A 36 -2.41 2.21 -9.17
N LEU A 37 -2.67 3.33 -8.48
CA LEU A 37 -2.89 3.33 -7.03
C LEU A 37 -4.05 2.40 -6.62
N LEU A 38 -5.15 2.39 -7.37
CA LEU A 38 -6.26 1.45 -7.16
C LEU A 38 -5.83 -0.02 -7.34
N ALA A 39 -5.06 -0.33 -8.38
CA ALA A 39 -4.55 -1.67 -8.62
C ALA A 39 -3.59 -2.11 -7.49
N ILE A 40 -2.78 -1.19 -6.96
CA ILE A 40 -1.91 -1.44 -5.81
C ILE A 40 -2.77 -1.76 -4.59
N ARG A 41 -3.77 -0.93 -4.27
CA ARG A 41 -4.69 -1.19 -3.15
C ARG A 41 -5.32 -2.57 -3.23
N HIS A 42 -5.88 -2.93 -4.39
CA HIS A 42 -6.49 -4.25 -4.57
C HIS A 42 -5.48 -5.38 -4.33
N LYS A 43 -4.30 -5.29 -4.95
CA LYS A 43 -3.26 -6.31 -4.83
C LYS A 43 -2.74 -6.44 -3.39
N VAL A 44 -2.45 -5.32 -2.73
CA VAL A 44 -1.93 -5.31 -1.35
C VAL A 44 -2.96 -5.85 -0.38
N LEU A 45 -4.23 -5.45 -0.48
CA LEU A 45 -5.29 -5.95 0.40
C LEU A 45 -5.60 -7.44 0.18
N SER A 46 -5.40 -7.96 -1.04
CA SER A 46 -5.59 -9.39 -1.33
C SER A 46 -4.50 -10.30 -0.79
N ILE A 47 -3.36 -9.78 -0.32
CA ILE A 47 -2.30 -10.61 0.27
C ILE A 47 -2.82 -11.22 1.57
N SER A 48 -2.85 -12.54 1.67
CA SER A 48 -3.16 -13.23 2.93
C SER A 48 -1.97 -13.11 3.86
N ILE A 49 -2.15 -12.38 4.97
CA ILE A 49 -1.10 -12.27 6.00
C ILE A 49 -0.95 -13.60 6.75
N GLU A 50 -2.01 -14.40 6.83
CA GLU A 50 -2.01 -15.70 7.50
C GLU A 50 -0.99 -16.66 6.86
N ASP A 51 -0.87 -16.61 5.54
CA ASP A 51 0.07 -17.43 4.77
C ASP A 51 1.54 -17.14 5.13
N HIS A 52 1.85 -15.94 5.67
CA HIS A 52 3.19 -15.59 6.13
C HIS A 52 3.59 -16.29 7.44
N PHE A 53 2.61 -16.80 8.19
CA PHE A 53 2.83 -17.52 9.45
C PHE A 53 2.74 -19.04 9.28
N ASP A 54 2.28 -19.51 8.12
CA ASP A 54 2.31 -20.92 7.78
C ASP A 54 3.70 -21.33 7.30
N SER A 55 4.38 -22.12 8.14
CA SER A 55 5.73 -22.64 7.86
C SER A 55 5.82 -23.53 6.62
N GLU A 56 4.71 -24.10 6.14
CA GLU A 56 4.66 -24.94 4.95
C GLU A 56 4.47 -24.11 3.65
N MET A 57 3.83 -22.94 3.73
CA MET A 57 3.54 -22.08 2.57
C MET A 57 4.57 -20.96 2.37
N ASN A 58 4.97 -20.25 3.43
CA ASN A 58 5.92 -19.12 3.34
C ASN A 58 6.85 -19.06 4.57
N LYS A 59 7.81 -19.98 4.62
CA LYS A 59 8.78 -20.14 5.72
C LYS A 59 9.58 -18.88 6.09
N HIS A 60 9.68 -17.91 5.18
CA HIS A 60 10.45 -16.68 5.39
C HIS A 60 9.58 -15.42 5.56
N GLY A 61 8.25 -15.53 5.39
CA GLY A 61 7.33 -14.39 5.50
C GLY A 61 7.65 -13.27 4.50
N LEU A 62 8.13 -13.62 3.31
CA LEU A 62 8.50 -12.67 2.26
C LEU A 62 7.47 -12.70 1.14
N GLU A 63 7.10 -11.52 0.63
CA GLU A 63 6.20 -11.37 -0.51
C GLU A 63 6.85 -10.56 -1.62
N VAL A 64 6.63 -10.99 -2.87
CA VAL A 64 7.13 -10.30 -4.05
C VAL A 64 6.05 -9.44 -4.67
N LEU A 65 6.16 -8.13 -4.47
CA LEU A 65 5.19 -7.16 -4.98
C LEU A 65 5.68 -6.52 -6.29
N GLN A 66 5.08 -6.92 -7.40
CA GLN A 66 5.23 -6.25 -8.70
C GLN A 66 4.22 -5.12 -8.87
N LEU A 67 4.67 -3.91 -9.21
CA LEU A 67 3.88 -2.69 -9.37
C LEU A 67 4.06 -2.05 -10.76
N CYS A 68 3.09 -1.21 -11.14
CA CYS A 68 3.15 -0.33 -12.33
C CYS A 68 3.50 -1.07 -13.64
N ASN A 69 2.74 -2.12 -13.99
CA ASN A 69 2.98 -2.97 -15.16
C ASN A 69 4.37 -3.62 -15.16
N LYS A 70 4.77 -4.23 -14.03
CA LYS A 70 6.07 -4.92 -13.82
C LYS A 70 7.31 -4.02 -13.91
N LYS A 71 7.15 -2.70 -13.83
CA LYS A 71 8.29 -1.76 -13.83
C LYS A 71 9.02 -1.69 -12.50
N HIS A 72 8.34 -2.05 -11.41
CA HIS A 72 8.91 -2.06 -10.07
C HIS A 72 8.62 -3.39 -9.40
N LEU A 73 9.65 -3.94 -8.78
CA LEU A 73 9.60 -5.20 -8.05
C LEU A 73 10.17 -4.93 -6.66
N PHE A 74 9.38 -5.25 -5.65
CA PHE A 74 9.75 -5.12 -4.25
C PHE A 74 9.66 -6.49 -3.59
N VAL A 75 10.62 -6.79 -2.71
CA VAL A 75 10.56 -7.94 -1.82
C VAL A 75 10.29 -7.36 -0.44
N LEU A 76 9.12 -7.68 0.11
CA LEU A 76 8.63 -7.10 1.36
C LEU A 76 8.54 -8.20 2.42
N ASN A 77 8.92 -7.88 3.65
CA ASN A 77 8.64 -8.73 4.80
C ASN A 77 7.21 -8.52 5.32
N THR A 78 6.77 -9.36 6.25
CA THR A 78 5.42 -9.28 6.83
C THR A 78 5.10 -7.91 7.42
N LEU A 79 6.04 -7.25 8.12
CA LEU A 79 5.81 -5.93 8.73
C LEU A 79 5.65 -4.84 7.67
N GLU A 80 6.47 -4.89 6.64
CA GLU A 80 6.38 -3.99 5.48
C GLU A 80 5.05 -4.15 4.75
N ILE A 81 4.54 -5.37 4.61
CA ILE A 81 3.22 -5.60 3.98
C ILE A 81 2.10 -5.06 4.86
N LEU A 82 2.17 -5.26 6.18
CA LEU A 82 1.19 -4.71 7.12
C LEU A 82 1.17 -3.18 7.06
N ASP A 83 2.33 -2.54 7.08
CA ASP A 83 2.47 -1.09 6.96
C ASP A 83 1.96 -0.58 5.60
N LEU A 84 2.20 -1.33 4.51
CA LEU A 84 1.66 -0.99 3.19
C LEU A 84 0.14 -1.15 3.10
N LYS A 85 -0.43 -2.17 3.76
CA LYS A 85 -1.89 -2.33 3.88
C LYS A 85 -2.50 -1.13 4.60
N GLU A 86 -1.94 -0.74 5.74
CA GLU A 86 -2.37 0.44 6.49
C GLU A 86 -2.28 1.71 5.65
N LEU A 87 -1.15 1.92 4.95
CA LEU A 87 -0.97 3.08 4.06
C LEU A 87 -2.06 3.15 2.99
N MET A 88 -2.46 2.02 2.41
CA MET A 88 -3.52 1.97 1.39
C MET A 88 -4.91 2.20 1.98
N GLU A 89 -5.21 1.67 3.15
CA GLU A 89 -6.51 1.89 3.79
C GLU A 89 -6.67 3.34 4.25
N GLN A 90 -5.71 3.82 5.04
CA GLN A 90 -5.72 5.17 5.59
C GLN A 90 -5.54 6.21 4.49
N GLY A 91 -4.67 5.96 3.51
CA GLY A 91 -4.49 6.88 2.38
C GLY A 91 -5.80 7.12 1.63
N PHE A 92 -6.58 6.07 1.35
CA PHE A 92 -7.88 6.21 0.68
C PHE A 92 -8.94 6.87 1.56
N LEU A 93 -8.91 6.66 2.87
CA LEU A 93 -9.75 7.40 3.82
C LEU A 93 -9.45 8.91 3.79
N HIS A 94 -8.17 9.29 3.86
CA HIS A 94 -7.74 10.69 3.84
C HIS A 94 -8.01 11.38 2.49
N MET A 95 -8.04 10.62 1.39
CA MET A 95 -8.48 11.11 0.08
C MET A 95 -10.02 11.23 -0.04
N GLY A 96 -10.80 10.77 0.95
CA GLY A 96 -12.26 10.76 0.91
C GLY A 96 -12.84 9.71 -0.06
N LEU A 97 -12.07 8.67 -0.38
CA LEU A 97 -12.42 7.62 -1.35
C LEU A 97 -12.83 6.29 -0.69
N SER A 98 -12.73 6.20 0.63
CA SER A 98 -13.23 5.09 1.43
C SER A 98 -13.97 5.65 2.64
N ALA A 99 -14.98 4.94 3.11
CA ALA A 99 -15.55 5.17 4.43
C ALA A 99 -14.79 4.32 5.44
N THR A 100 -14.64 4.83 6.67
CA THR A 100 -14.34 3.96 7.81
C THR A 100 -15.49 2.95 7.90
N PRO A 101 -15.23 1.64 8.08
CA PRO A 101 -16.28 0.75 8.49
C PRO A 101 -16.86 1.35 9.76
N GLY A 102 -18.08 1.85 9.69
CA GLY A 102 -18.76 2.36 10.87
C GLY A 102 -18.68 1.26 11.90
N VAL A 103 -18.08 1.56 13.06
CA VAL A 103 -18.23 0.73 14.25
C VAL A 103 -19.72 0.51 14.36
N LEU A 104 -20.18 -0.71 14.06
CA LEU A 104 -21.51 -1.16 14.42
C LEU A 104 -21.53 -1.08 15.94
N SER A 105 -21.95 0.08 16.46
CA SER A 105 -22.40 0.24 17.82
C SER A 105 -23.55 -0.74 17.98
N ALA A 106 -23.23 -1.90 18.56
CA ALA A 106 -24.18 -2.84 19.10
C ALA A 106 -24.99 -2.20 20.24
#